data_AF-A0A8H4R963-F1
#
_entry.id   AF-A0A8H4R963-F1
#
_cell.length_a   1.000
_cell.length_b   1.000
_cell.length_c   1.000
_cell.angle_alpha   90.00
_cell.angle_beta   90.00
_cell.angle_gamma   90.00
#
_symmetry.space_group_name_H-M   'P 1'
#
loop_
_entity.id
_entity.type
_entity.pdbx_description
1 polymer ?
#
loop_
_entity_poly.entity_id
_entity_poly.type
_entity_poly.pdbx_seq_one_letter_code
_entity_poly.pdbx_strand_id
1 'polypeptide(L)'
;MHSSLEKSEHYVVNILGINIAHVPSWALNYQFTAFRIFSPGKLQSAAMGIDAGFDMYPPLSKGLVDRQNWGRFIDFTKEHYKDDTQVEIKPNYINIKAGEHPKLPFEGHKFLRFSSKVSGSTAADTKVDSYIDTVTRIAQTRFGSRIRCWHEGADEFGAYNWSEVNESLRSYEQMNLRLRPAFAQLLSGTDPIEELGIAPFEIKHILGKGKGLVARFNISKGTRIIFVCQMLTINWNSAEEHETIHAIRSIERGTEITISYDHGGTSSERQALLKESFGFSCTCSGCTLPPSSLQASDNRRTQIQNLDEAIGDPFRMMSNPQESLRDCYSLIQVLDQEFDGCAGALIARLYYDAFQISIAHGDQARASIFAERAYKARVICEGEDSPETLRVKSLALKPAVHSSFEAYSRKWKRTRDSVPKGLDTVEFNK
;
A
#
# COMPACT_ATOMS: atom_id res chain seq x y z
N MET A 1 -33.19 39.36 18.07
CA MET A 1 -32.09 39.26 17.07
C MET A 1 -31.40 37.91 17.30
N HIS A 2 -31.86 36.87 16.61
CA HIS A 2 -31.21 35.57 16.62
C HIS A 2 -30.12 35.58 15.55
N SER A 3 -28.84 35.57 15.97
CA SER A 3 -27.75 35.22 15.05
C SER A 3 -27.72 33.71 14.90
N SER A 4 -28.12 33.23 13.73
CA SER A 4 -27.96 31.85 13.29
C SER A 4 -26.48 31.49 13.25
N LEU A 5 -26.05 30.61 14.17
CA LEU A 5 -24.81 29.85 14.06
C LEU A 5 -24.90 28.98 12.79
N GLU A 6 -24.20 29.37 11.74
CA GLU A 6 -23.94 28.50 10.59
C GLU A 6 -23.15 27.29 11.10
N LYS A 7 -23.80 26.13 11.10
CA LYS A 7 -23.17 24.85 11.36
C LYS A 7 -22.19 24.57 10.21
N SER A 8 -20.92 24.38 10.54
CA SER A 8 -19.93 23.87 9.60
C SER A 8 -20.33 22.47 9.14
N GLU A 9 -20.80 22.34 7.90
CA GLU A 9 -21.10 21.04 7.29
C GLU A 9 -19.77 20.35 6.93
N HIS A 10 -19.50 19.19 7.54
CA HIS A 10 -18.39 18.32 7.17
C HIS A 10 -18.82 17.49 5.94
N TYR A 11 -18.08 17.60 4.83
CA TYR A 11 -18.36 16.85 3.61
C TYR A 11 -17.55 15.54 3.61
N VAL A 12 -18.23 14.40 3.51
CA VAL A 12 -17.60 13.09 3.26
C VAL A 12 -17.93 12.67 1.83
N VAL A 13 -16.91 12.39 1.03
CA VAL A 13 -17.06 11.96 -0.37
C VAL A 13 -16.88 10.44 -0.40
N ASN A 14 -17.96 9.70 -0.66
CA ASN A 14 -17.87 8.24 -0.84
C ASN A 14 -17.81 7.95 -2.33
N ILE A 15 -16.66 7.47 -2.83
CA ILE A 15 -16.55 7.05 -4.22
C ILE A 15 -16.70 5.53 -4.30
N LEU A 16 -17.88 5.11 -4.72
CA LEU A 16 -18.12 3.72 -5.12
C LEU A 16 -17.39 3.46 -6.45
N GLY A 17 -16.21 2.85 -6.35
CA GLY A 17 -15.53 2.16 -7.44
C GLY A 17 -14.83 3.06 -8.46
N ILE A 18 -13.63 3.52 -8.13
CA ILE A 18 -12.66 3.95 -9.14
C ILE A 18 -11.73 2.77 -9.45
N ASN A 19 -11.68 2.36 -10.72
CA ASN A 19 -10.63 1.46 -11.22
C ASN A 19 -9.52 2.35 -11.80
N ILE A 20 -8.54 2.70 -10.96
CA ILE A 20 -7.45 3.63 -11.29
C ILE A 20 -6.40 2.90 -12.12
N ALA A 21 -6.69 2.64 -13.40
CA ALA A 21 -5.64 2.30 -14.35
C ALA A 21 -4.86 3.60 -14.69
N HIS A 22 -3.52 3.57 -14.77
CA HIS A 22 -2.55 4.70 -14.87
C HIS A 22 -2.72 5.88 -13.90
N VAL A 23 -2.76 5.55 -12.62
CA VAL A 23 -1.78 6.13 -11.71
C VAL A 23 -0.76 5.02 -11.47
N PRO A 24 0.56 5.24 -11.56
CA PRO A 24 1.52 4.22 -11.16
C PRO A 24 1.18 3.73 -9.76
N SER A 25 1.16 2.42 -9.50
CA SER A 25 0.66 1.88 -8.21
C SER A 25 1.43 2.36 -6.97
N TRP A 26 2.54 3.08 -7.12
CA TRP A 26 3.22 3.75 -6.02
C TRP A 26 2.55 5.09 -5.63
N ALA A 27 1.80 5.74 -6.53
CA ALA A 27 1.18 7.07 -6.33
C ALA A 27 -0.10 7.15 -5.49
N LEU A 28 -0.67 6.00 -5.11
CA LEU A 28 -1.78 5.92 -4.15
C LEU A 28 -1.46 5.04 -2.93
N ASN A 29 -0.31 4.35 -2.93
CA ASN A 29 0.04 3.37 -1.89
C ASN A 29 0.99 3.89 -0.81
N TYR A 30 1.32 5.18 -0.77
CA TYR A 30 2.17 5.72 0.30
C TYR A 30 1.42 6.15 1.57
N GLN A 31 0.11 5.89 1.65
CA GLN A 31 -0.59 5.71 2.95
C GLN A 31 -0.66 4.23 3.38
N PHE A 32 -0.24 3.31 2.50
CA PHE A 32 -0.41 1.86 2.64
C PHE A 32 0.91 1.07 2.54
N THR A 33 2.04 1.67 2.88
CA THR A 33 3.30 0.92 3.01
C THR A 33 3.27 0.05 4.26
N ALA A 34 2.80 -1.18 4.05
CA ALA A 34 3.07 -2.42 4.79
C ALA A 34 3.45 -2.31 6.28
N PHE A 35 2.50 -2.73 7.12
CA PHE A 35 2.76 -3.25 8.46
C PHE A 35 3.89 -4.29 8.42
N ARG A 36 5.01 -3.99 9.09
CA ARG A 36 6.01 -5.01 9.44
C ARG A 36 5.48 -5.83 10.61
N ILE A 37 4.69 -6.86 10.31
CA ILE A 37 4.32 -7.90 11.29
C ILE A 37 5.43 -8.95 11.28
N PHE A 38 6.22 -9.01 12.35
CA PHE A 38 7.10 -10.14 12.61
C PHE A 38 6.25 -11.31 13.11
N SER A 39 6.36 -12.48 12.47
CA SER A 39 5.71 -13.72 12.91
C SER A 39 6.68 -14.91 12.81
N PRO A 40 6.87 -15.73 13.86
CA PRO A 40 7.70 -16.93 13.80
C PRO A 40 6.86 -18.18 13.44
N GLY A 41 7.43 -19.03 12.58
CA GLY A 41 6.78 -20.19 11.97
C GLY A 41 6.45 -21.35 12.93
N LYS A 42 5.50 -22.18 12.50
CA LYS A 42 5.23 -23.52 13.05
C LYS A 42 4.98 -24.53 11.93
N LEU A 43 5.66 -25.67 12.04
CA LEU A 43 5.45 -26.91 11.28
C LEU A 43 4.11 -27.56 11.62
N GLN A 44 3.46 -28.19 10.62
CA GLN A 44 2.88 -29.53 10.77
C GLN A 44 2.58 -30.20 9.42
N SER A 45 2.85 -31.50 9.35
CA SER A 45 2.77 -32.39 8.18
C SER A 45 1.39 -33.04 8.02
N ALA A 46 1.01 -33.37 6.78
CA ALA A 46 0.42 -34.67 6.40
C ALA A 46 0.16 -34.74 4.88
N ALA A 47 0.55 -35.88 4.28
CA ALA A 47 0.27 -36.33 2.90
C ALA A 47 0.89 -35.48 1.77
N MET A 48 2.22 -35.43 1.66
CA MET A 48 2.85 -34.54 0.69
C MET A 48 3.44 -35.33 -0.48
N GLY A 49 2.78 -35.24 -1.63
CA GLY A 49 3.50 -35.47 -2.89
C GLY A 49 4.65 -34.48 -2.99
N ILE A 50 5.74 -34.90 -3.62
CA ILE A 50 6.97 -34.15 -3.81
C ILE A 50 6.68 -32.93 -4.71
N ASP A 51 6.93 -31.74 -4.17
CA ASP A 51 6.94 -30.50 -4.94
C ASP A 51 8.36 -30.15 -5.43
N ALA A 52 8.45 -29.52 -6.60
CA ALA A 52 9.70 -29.00 -7.13
C ALA A 52 9.47 -27.72 -7.94
N GLY A 53 10.50 -26.90 -8.05
CA GLY A 53 10.42 -25.65 -8.78
C GLY A 53 11.64 -24.76 -8.62
N PHE A 54 11.44 -23.47 -8.90
CA PHE A 54 12.45 -22.46 -8.64
C PHE A 54 11.84 -21.17 -8.09
N ASP A 55 12.67 -20.47 -7.33
CA ASP A 55 12.39 -19.15 -6.79
C ASP A 55 13.31 -18.11 -7.42
N MET A 56 12.79 -16.90 -7.61
CA MET A 56 13.58 -15.73 -7.97
C MET A 56 14.10 -15.06 -6.70
N TYR A 57 15.40 -15.13 -6.40
CA TYR A 57 15.97 -14.52 -5.21
C TYR A 57 17.34 -13.85 -5.47
N PRO A 58 17.49 -12.54 -5.14
CA PRO A 58 16.46 -11.62 -4.63
C PRO A 58 15.32 -11.37 -5.63
N PRO A 59 14.12 -10.91 -5.18
CA PRO A 59 13.02 -10.57 -6.07
C PRO A 59 13.43 -9.56 -7.14
N LEU A 60 12.79 -9.63 -8.32
CA LEU A 60 13.01 -8.63 -9.37
C LEU A 60 12.52 -7.26 -8.93
N SER A 61 13.33 -6.23 -9.22
CA SER A 61 12.95 -4.84 -8.96
C SER A 61 11.93 -4.33 -9.98
N LYS A 62 11.33 -3.17 -9.70
CA LYS A 62 10.52 -2.42 -10.69
C LYS A 62 11.36 -1.65 -11.71
N GLY A 63 12.69 -1.73 -11.60
CA GLY A 63 13.65 -1.00 -12.42
C GLY A 63 13.64 -1.44 -13.89
N LEU A 64 14.15 -0.56 -14.77
CA LEU A 64 14.12 -0.74 -16.22
C LEU A 64 14.81 -2.04 -16.68
N VAL A 65 15.97 -2.35 -16.09
CA VAL A 65 16.79 -3.53 -16.45
C VAL A 65 16.04 -4.84 -16.15
N ASP A 66 15.49 -4.98 -14.95
CA ASP A 66 14.73 -6.18 -14.57
C ASP A 66 13.45 -6.31 -15.40
N ARG A 67 12.76 -5.20 -15.69
CA ARG A 67 11.57 -5.19 -16.55
C ARG A 67 11.87 -5.67 -17.97
N GLN A 68 12.95 -5.17 -18.58
CA GLN A 68 13.34 -5.58 -19.93
C GLN A 68 13.79 -7.05 -19.98
N ASN A 69 14.59 -7.48 -19.00
CA ASN A 69 15.05 -8.87 -18.92
C ASN A 69 13.90 -9.84 -18.70
N TRP A 70 12.94 -9.49 -17.84
CA TRP A 70 11.72 -10.28 -17.63
C TRP A 70 10.81 -10.29 -18.86
N GLY A 71 10.62 -9.15 -19.53
CA GLY A 71 9.83 -9.09 -20.77
C GLY A 71 10.37 -10.06 -21.84
N ARG A 72 11.69 -10.04 -22.07
CA ARG A 72 12.35 -10.98 -23.01
C ARG A 72 12.22 -12.44 -22.58
N PHE A 73 12.21 -12.72 -21.28
CA PHE A 73 11.95 -14.06 -20.76
C PHE A 73 10.53 -14.51 -21.10
N ILE A 74 9.52 -13.68 -20.82
CA ILE A 74 8.11 -13.97 -21.12
C ILE A 74 7.88 -14.16 -22.62
N ASP A 75 8.42 -13.29 -23.47
CA ASP A 75 8.26 -13.39 -24.94
C ASP A 75 8.88 -14.69 -25.47
N PHE A 76 10.05 -15.07 -24.95
CA PHE A 76 10.68 -16.33 -25.31
C PHE A 76 9.84 -17.54 -24.86
N THR A 77 9.30 -17.51 -23.64
CA THR A 77 8.43 -18.58 -23.14
C THR A 77 7.15 -18.70 -23.95
N LYS A 78 6.53 -17.58 -24.36
CA LYS A 78 5.37 -17.57 -25.26
C LYS A 78 5.67 -18.22 -26.60
N GLU A 79 6.79 -17.84 -27.23
CA GLU A 79 7.19 -18.40 -28.52
C GLU A 79 7.52 -19.89 -28.41
N HIS A 80 8.22 -20.31 -27.34
CA HIS A 80 8.59 -21.71 -27.12
C HIS A 80 7.38 -22.63 -26.98
N TYR A 81 6.30 -22.16 -26.35
CA TYR A 81 5.08 -22.93 -26.09
C TYR A 81 3.88 -22.52 -26.95
N LYS A 82 4.10 -21.82 -28.08
CA LYS A 82 2.99 -21.28 -28.91
C LYS A 82 2.02 -22.33 -29.44
N ASP A 83 2.52 -23.54 -29.68
CA ASP A 83 1.76 -24.68 -30.22
C ASP A 83 1.36 -25.69 -29.12
N ASP A 84 1.66 -25.39 -27.85
CA ASP A 84 1.39 -26.27 -26.72
C ASP A 84 -0.02 -26.05 -26.16
N THR A 85 -0.89 -27.05 -26.33
CA THR A 85 -2.29 -26.99 -25.88
C THR A 85 -2.48 -26.90 -24.35
N GLN A 86 -1.46 -27.27 -23.57
CA GLN A 86 -1.47 -27.13 -22.11
C GLN A 86 -1.07 -25.72 -21.67
N VAL A 87 -0.42 -24.92 -22.51
CA VAL A 87 -0.01 -23.56 -22.16
C VAL A 87 -1.07 -22.56 -22.61
N GLU A 88 -1.67 -21.87 -21.63
CA GLU A 88 -2.69 -20.87 -21.85
C GLU A 88 -2.17 -19.47 -21.53
N ILE A 89 -2.21 -18.58 -22.52
CA ILE A 89 -1.84 -17.17 -22.32
C ILE A 89 -3.06 -16.43 -21.77
N LYS A 90 -3.04 -16.12 -20.46
CA LYS A 90 -4.01 -15.25 -19.82
C LYS A 90 -3.60 -13.77 -19.98
N PRO A 91 -4.50 -12.82 -19.72
CA PRO A 91 -4.21 -11.39 -19.91
C PRO A 91 -3.05 -10.84 -19.07
N ASN A 92 -2.76 -11.45 -17.91
CA ASN A 92 -1.76 -10.96 -16.97
C ASN A 92 -0.61 -11.96 -16.71
N TYR A 93 -0.74 -13.21 -17.18
CA TYR A 93 0.19 -14.28 -16.90
C TYR A 93 0.09 -15.42 -17.92
N ILE A 94 1.12 -16.25 -17.98
CA ILE A 94 1.09 -17.56 -18.64
C ILE A 94 0.62 -18.58 -17.61
N ASN A 95 -0.36 -19.40 -17.97
CA ASN A 95 -0.90 -20.49 -17.17
C ASN A 95 -0.55 -21.82 -17.81
N ILE A 96 0.26 -22.66 -17.17
CA ILE A 96 0.54 -24.00 -17.69
C ILE A 96 -0.47 -24.96 -17.06
N LYS A 97 -1.40 -25.54 -17.83
CA LYS A 97 -2.44 -26.46 -17.37
C LYS A 97 -1.90 -27.88 -17.12
N ALA A 98 -0.79 -27.98 -16.43
CA ALA A 98 -0.14 -29.23 -16.00
C ALA A 98 0.11 -29.18 -14.49
N GLY A 99 0.00 -30.32 -13.81
CA GLY A 99 0.14 -30.40 -12.35
C GLY A 99 -0.76 -29.42 -11.58
N GLU A 100 -0.18 -28.57 -10.74
CA GLU A 100 -0.86 -27.56 -9.92
C GLU A 100 -1.00 -26.19 -10.61
N HIS A 101 -0.89 -26.19 -11.93
CA HIS A 101 -1.05 -25.02 -12.78
C HIS A 101 -0.04 -23.90 -12.49
N PRO A 102 1.27 -24.15 -12.67
CA PRO A 102 2.29 -23.14 -12.40
C PRO A 102 2.17 -21.95 -13.36
N LYS A 103 2.47 -20.75 -12.84
CA LYS A 103 2.13 -19.47 -13.51
C LYS A 103 3.31 -18.53 -13.63
N LEU A 104 3.37 -17.79 -14.72
CA LEU A 104 4.37 -16.75 -14.97
C LEU A 104 3.69 -15.40 -15.24
N PRO A 105 3.75 -14.42 -14.31
CA PRO A 105 3.14 -13.12 -14.53
C PRO A 105 3.91 -12.30 -15.57
N PHE A 106 3.21 -11.44 -16.30
CA PHE A 106 3.86 -10.49 -17.22
C PHE A 106 4.59 -9.37 -16.47
N GLU A 107 4.15 -9.06 -15.25
CA GLU A 107 4.84 -8.14 -14.33
C GLU A 107 5.86 -8.89 -13.47
N GLY A 108 7.12 -8.96 -13.91
CA GLY A 108 8.16 -9.78 -13.27
C GLY A 108 8.46 -9.48 -11.81
N HIS A 109 8.30 -8.23 -11.37
CA HIS A 109 8.47 -7.86 -9.95
C HIS A 109 7.41 -8.49 -9.03
N LYS A 110 6.33 -9.05 -9.59
CA LYS A 110 5.33 -9.84 -8.84
C LYS A 110 5.68 -11.32 -8.77
N PHE A 111 6.65 -11.80 -9.55
CA PHE A 111 7.02 -13.21 -9.59
C PHE A 111 7.93 -13.57 -8.40
N LEU A 112 7.55 -14.62 -7.66
CA LEU A 112 8.37 -15.18 -6.59
C LEU A 112 8.78 -16.63 -6.87
N ARG A 113 7.83 -17.48 -7.29
CA ARG A 113 8.01 -18.92 -7.42
C ARG A 113 7.27 -19.48 -8.64
N PHE A 114 7.91 -20.45 -9.29
CA PHE A 114 7.30 -21.32 -10.28
C PHE A 114 7.52 -22.76 -9.84
N SER A 115 6.46 -23.45 -9.45
CA SER A 115 6.54 -24.80 -8.87
C SER A 115 5.25 -25.58 -9.05
N SER A 116 5.35 -26.90 -8.96
CA SER A 116 4.21 -27.81 -8.92
C SER A 116 4.61 -29.09 -8.20
N LYS A 117 3.62 -29.86 -7.75
CA LYS A 117 3.78 -31.27 -7.45
C LYS A 117 4.26 -32.06 -8.67
N VAL A 118 5.45 -32.67 -8.56
CA VAL A 118 6.12 -33.43 -9.64
C VAL A 118 6.03 -34.94 -9.46
N SER A 119 5.29 -35.39 -8.44
CA SER A 119 5.06 -36.82 -8.17
C SER A 119 3.56 -37.15 -8.16
N GLY A 120 3.25 -38.43 -8.36
CA GLY A 120 1.86 -38.92 -8.43
C GLY A 120 1.31 -38.99 -9.86
N SER A 121 0.08 -39.51 -9.98
CA SER A 121 -0.55 -39.77 -11.28
C SER A 121 -0.76 -38.50 -12.11
N THR A 122 -1.18 -37.40 -11.48
CA THR A 122 -1.37 -36.11 -12.16
C THR A 122 -0.08 -35.57 -12.79
N ALA A 123 1.07 -35.75 -12.13
CA ALA A 123 2.36 -35.34 -12.68
C ALA A 123 2.73 -36.19 -13.90
N ALA A 124 2.52 -37.51 -13.84
CA ALA A 124 2.78 -38.43 -14.95
C ALA A 124 1.86 -38.17 -16.16
N ASP A 125 0.58 -37.89 -15.91
CA ASP A 125 -0.42 -37.66 -16.96
C ASP A 125 -0.20 -36.33 -17.69
N THR A 126 0.19 -35.28 -16.95
CA THR A 126 0.36 -33.93 -17.49
C THR A 126 1.81 -33.62 -17.93
N LYS A 127 2.77 -34.46 -17.54
CA LYS A 127 4.21 -34.27 -17.75
C LYS A 127 4.72 -32.93 -17.19
N VAL A 128 4.20 -32.53 -16.02
CA VAL A 128 4.49 -31.22 -15.41
C VAL A 128 5.97 -31.02 -15.10
N ASP A 129 6.69 -32.10 -14.79
CA ASP A 129 8.13 -32.14 -14.60
C ASP A 129 8.88 -31.53 -15.80
N SER A 130 8.47 -31.87 -17.02
CA SER A 130 9.09 -31.33 -18.24
C SER A 130 8.93 -29.80 -18.39
N TYR A 131 7.82 -29.24 -17.91
CA TYR A 131 7.59 -27.80 -17.88
C TYR A 131 8.42 -27.12 -16.80
N ILE A 132 8.48 -27.70 -15.59
CA ILE A 132 9.31 -27.21 -14.49
C ILE A 132 10.77 -27.14 -14.97
N ASP A 133 11.31 -28.23 -15.52
CA ASP A 133 12.70 -28.29 -15.99
C ASP A 133 13.00 -27.27 -17.11
N THR A 134 12.11 -27.18 -18.09
CA THR A 134 12.32 -26.32 -19.26
C THR A 134 12.25 -24.85 -18.89
N VAL A 135 11.23 -24.42 -18.15
CA VAL A 135 11.10 -23.03 -17.70
C VAL A 135 12.25 -22.64 -16.76
N THR A 136 12.65 -23.55 -15.86
CA THR A 136 13.80 -23.34 -14.96
C THR A 136 15.08 -23.08 -15.74
N ARG A 137 15.39 -23.91 -16.74
CA ARG A 137 16.58 -23.78 -17.59
C ARG A 137 16.58 -22.47 -18.39
N ILE A 138 15.43 -22.08 -18.94
CA ILE A 138 15.27 -20.78 -19.63
C ILE A 138 15.53 -19.63 -18.65
N ALA A 139 15.00 -19.71 -17.43
CA ALA A 139 15.19 -18.69 -16.40
C ALA A 139 16.66 -18.61 -15.95
N GLN A 140 17.32 -19.74 -15.68
CA GLN A 140 18.74 -19.79 -15.30
C GLN A 140 19.65 -19.16 -16.36
N THR A 141 19.35 -19.40 -17.64
CA THR A 141 20.13 -18.83 -18.76
C THR A 141 20.09 -17.30 -18.76
N ARG A 142 19.00 -16.70 -18.30
CA ARG A 142 18.78 -15.24 -18.32
C ARG A 142 19.13 -14.54 -17.01
N PHE A 143 18.89 -15.20 -15.88
CA PHE A 143 19.00 -14.58 -14.54
C PHE A 143 20.12 -15.18 -13.69
N GLY A 144 20.77 -16.24 -14.16
CA GLY A 144 21.94 -16.85 -13.51
C GLY A 144 21.63 -17.32 -12.09
N SER A 145 22.52 -16.96 -11.16
CA SER A 145 22.45 -17.33 -9.75
C SER A 145 21.24 -16.76 -9.00
N ARG A 146 20.45 -15.87 -9.61
CA ARG A 146 19.18 -15.39 -9.03
C ARG A 146 18.07 -16.44 -9.09
N ILE A 147 18.22 -17.48 -9.90
CA ILE A 147 17.27 -18.61 -9.95
C ILE A 147 17.70 -19.66 -8.93
N ARG A 148 16.95 -19.79 -7.83
CA ARG A 148 17.16 -20.80 -6.80
C ARG A 148 16.23 -21.98 -7.03
N CYS A 149 16.78 -23.06 -7.56
CA CYS A 149 16.04 -24.31 -7.75
C CYS A 149 15.92 -25.04 -6.41
N TRP A 150 14.86 -25.81 -6.25
CA TRP A 150 14.64 -26.64 -5.07
C TRP A 150 13.77 -27.84 -5.44
N HIS A 151 13.92 -28.91 -4.67
CA HIS A 151 13.21 -30.16 -4.86
C HIS A 151 13.00 -30.84 -3.51
N GLU A 152 11.75 -31.00 -3.07
CA GLU A 152 11.46 -31.53 -1.72
C GLU A 152 11.98 -32.95 -1.51
N GLY A 153 12.02 -33.77 -2.57
CA GLY A 153 12.59 -35.12 -2.52
C GLY A 153 14.11 -35.16 -2.30
N ALA A 154 14.78 -34.01 -2.40
CA ALA A 154 16.19 -33.82 -2.08
C ALA A 154 16.41 -33.06 -0.75
N ASP A 155 15.35 -32.86 0.04
CA ASP A 155 15.35 -32.06 1.28
C ASP A 155 15.73 -30.58 1.03
N GLU A 156 15.42 -30.08 -0.17
CA GLU A 156 15.60 -28.69 -0.58
C GLU A 156 14.26 -27.97 -0.68
N PHE A 157 14.15 -26.80 -0.05
CA PHE A 157 12.93 -26.00 0.01
C PHE A 157 13.14 -24.62 -0.61
N GLY A 158 12.06 -24.05 -1.16
CA GLY A 158 12.15 -22.72 -1.76
C GLY A 158 12.39 -21.60 -0.73
N ALA A 159 12.91 -20.48 -1.22
CA ALA A 159 13.35 -19.33 -0.43
C ALA A 159 12.20 -18.56 0.25
N TYR A 160 10.99 -18.63 -0.31
CA TYR A 160 9.80 -17.97 0.22
C TYR A 160 8.86 -18.95 0.92
N ASN A 161 8.11 -18.47 1.92
CA ASN A 161 7.04 -19.28 2.51
C ASN A 161 5.80 -19.27 1.61
N TRP A 162 4.92 -20.26 1.78
CA TRP A 162 3.72 -20.41 0.93
C TRP A 162 2.74 -19.23 1.04
N SER A 163 2.71 -18.48 2.16
CA SER A 163 1.86 -17.31 2.29
C SER A 163 2.29 -16.20 1.33
N GLU A 164 3.59 -15.93 1.23
CA GLU A 164 4.18 -14.94 0.32
C GLU A 164 3.93 -15.33 -1.15
N VAL A 165 4.12 -16.60 -1.47
CA VAL A 165 3.87 -17.14 -2.82
C VAL A 165 2.39 -17.01 -3.21
N ASN A 166 1.47 -17.33 -2.31
CA ASN A 166 0.03 -17.25 -2.55
C ASN A 166 -0.48 -15.80 -2.65
N GLU A 167 0.12 -14.87 -1.91
CA GLU A 167 -0.17 -13.44 -2.06
C GLU A 167 0.32 -12.92 -3.42
N SER A 168 1.54 -13.30 -3.83
CA SER A 168 2.08 -13.03 -5.16
C SER A 168 1.15 -13.57 -6.26
N LEU A 169 0.74 -14.84 -6.21
CA LEU A 169 -0.17 -15.47 -7.17
C LEU A 169 -1.50 -14.70 -7.32
N ARG A 170 -2.14 -14.39 -6.18
CA ARG A 170 -3.42 -13.64 -6.17
C ARG A 170 -3.30 -12.27 -6.85
N SER A 171 -2.15 -11.60 -6.72
CA SER A 171 -1.89 -10.26 -7.26
C SER A 171 -1.91 -10.17 -8.80
N TYR A 172 -1.84 -11.30 -9.50
CA TYR A 172 -1.91 -11.35 -10.96
C TYR A 172 -2.96 -12.33 -11.52
N GLU A 173 -3.51 -13.24 -10.71
CA GLU A 173 -4.65 -14.08 -11.09
C GLU A 173 -5.99 -13.33 -11.11
N GLN A 174 -6.16 -12.35 -10.21
CA GLN A 174 -7.38 -11.54 -10.17
C GLN A 174 -7.48 -10.66 -11.42
N MET A 175 -8.11 -11.19 -12.47
CA MET A 175 -8.46 -10.43 -13.65
C MET A 175 -9.60 -9.49 -13.31
N ASN A 176 -9.35 -8.19 -13.46
CA ASN A 176 -10.38 -7.15 -13.63
C ASN A 176 -11.31 -7.57 -14.79
N LEU A 177 -12.40 -8.27 -14.48
CA LEU A 177 -13.47 -8.70 -15.41
C LEU A 177 -14.21 -7.54 -16.11
N ARG A 178 -13.71 -6.30 -15.99
CA ARG A 178 -14.32 -5.08 -16.57
C ARG A 178 -13.78 -4.67 -17.95
N LEU A 179 -12.77 -5.35 -18.49
CA LEU A 179 -12.03 -4.85 -19.67
C LEU A 179 -12.59 -5.28 -21.05
N ARG A 180 -13.67 -6.07 -21.15
CA ARG A 180 -14.19 -6.52 -22.46
C ARG A 180 -14.94 -5.46 -23.29
N PRO A 181 -15.55 -4.39 -22.75
CA PRO A 181 -16.10 -3.32 -23.60
C PRO A 181 -15.06 -2.25 -23.99
N ALA A 182 -14.01 -2.07 -23.17
CA ALA A 182 -13.10 -0.93 -23.26
C ALA A 182 -12.15 -0.97 -24.48
N PHE A 183 -11.76 -2.17 -24.93
CA PHE A 183 -10.87 -2.29 -26.10
C PHE A 183 -11.56 -1.97 -27.43
N ALA A 184 -12.88 -2.18 -27.54
CA ALA A 184 -13.64 -1.74 -28.71
C ALA A 184 -13.90 -0.23 -28.70
N GLN A 185 -14.06 0.37 -27.50
CA GLN A 185 -14.27 1.81 -27.33
C GLN A 185 -13.02 2.65 -27.63
N LEU A 186 -11.82 2.15 -27.32
CA LEU A 186 -10.56 2.86 -27.56
C LEU A 186 -10.27 3.12 -29.06
N LEU A 187 -10.87 2.35 -29.97
CA LEU A 187 -10.71 2.51 -31.41
C LEU A 187 -11.66 3.56 -32.02
N SER A 188 -12.67 4.02 -31.28
CA SER A 188 -13.74 4.90 -31.79
C SER A 188 -13.61 6.39 -31.40
N GLY A 189 -12.67 6.73 -30.51
CA GLY A 189 -12.22 8.11 -30.28
C GLY A 189 -13.26 9.12 -29.78
N THR A 190 -14.42 8.70 -29.26
CA THR A 190 -15.46 9.61 -28.75
C THR A 190 -15.88 9.23 -27.33
N ASP A 191 -15.83 10.19 -26.39
CA ASP A 191 -16.33 10.06 -25.01
C ASP A 191 -17.78 10.60 -24.94
N PRO A 192 -18.80 9.72 -24.83
CA PRO A 192 -20.20 10.13 -24.87
C PRO A 192 -20.66 10.91 -23.62
N ILE A 193 -19.84 11.00 -22.57
CA ILE A 193 -20.19 11.72 -21.33
C ILE A 193 -20.09 13.23 -21.50
N GLU A 194 -19.12 13.70 -22.31
CA GLU A 194 -18.95 15.13 -22.61
C GLU A 194 -20.09 15.69 -23.48
N GLU A 195 -20.65 14.87 -24.39
CA GLU A 195 -21.76 15.26 -25.27
C GLU A 195 -23.13 15.35 -24.57
N LEU A 196 -23.34 14.64 -23.45
CA LEU A 196 -24.65 14.54 -22.79
C LEU A 196 -24.87 15.55 -21.65
N GLY A 197 -23.82 16.27 -21.20
CA GLY A 197 -23.93 17.30 -20.17
C GLY A 197 -24.42 16.80 -18.79
N ILE A 198 -24.31 15.50 -18.52
CA ILE A 198 -24.74 14.89 -17.25
C ILE A 198 -23.58 14.95 -16.26
N ALA A 199 -23.79 15.58 -15.10
CA ALA A 199 -22.80 15.63 -14.03
C ALA A 199 -22.40 14.19 -13.59
N PRO A 200 -21.09 13.89 -13.48
CA PRO A 200 -20.62 12.53 -13.18
C PRO A 200 -20.88 12.09 -11.73
N PHE A 201 -21.40 12.99 -10.89
CA PHE A 201 -21.73 12.76 -9.48
C PHE A 201 -23.07 13.41 -9.10
N GLU A 202 -23.62 12.98 -7.98
CA GLU A 202 -24.78 13.57 -7.32
C GLU A 202 -24.50 13.80 -5.83
N ILE A 203 -25.17 14.79 -5.23
CA ILE A 203 -25.08 15.02 -3.78
C ILE A 203 -26.19 14.23 -3.10
N LYS A 204 -25.84 13.28 -2.25
CA LYS A 204 -26.78 12.42 -1.49
C LYS A 204 -26.56 12.54 0.00
N HIS A 205 -27.63 12.35 0.77
CA HIS A 205 -27.52 12.20 2.22
C HIS A 205 -26.98 10.80 2.55
N ILE A 206 -25.90 10.73 3.30
CA ILE A 206 -25.22 9.53 3.75
C ILE A 206 -25.49 9.38 5.25
N LEU A 207 -26.08 8.26 5.64
CA LEU A 207 -26.45 7.99 7.03
C LEU A 207 -25.22 8.10 7.94
N GLY A 208 -25.28 8.97 8.94
CA GLY A 208 -24.17 9.22 9.88
C GLY A 208 -23.04 10.13 9.37
N LYS A 209 -23.05 10.55 8.09
CA LYS A 209 -21.96 11.34 7.48
C LYS A 209 -22.40 12.66 6.80
N GLY A 210 -23.69 13.01 6.84
CA GLY A 210 -24.20 14.25 6.25
C GLY A 210 -24.43 14.14 4.73
N LYS A 211 -24.15 15.19 3.96
CA LYS A 211 -24.28 15.18 2.49
C LYS A 211 -22.93 14.82 1.85
N GLY A 212 -22.92 13.88 0.91
CA GLY A 212 -21.73 13.44 0.19
C GLY A 212 -21.93 13.40 -1.32
N LEU A 213 -20.82 13.56 -2.06
CA LEU A 213 -20.78 13.39 -3.51
C LEU A 213 -20.68 11.89 -3.82
N VAL A 214 -21.63 11.38 -4.60
CA VAL A 214 -21.74 9.97 -5.02
C VAL A 214 -21.62 9.91 -6.54
N ALA A 215 -20.65 9.15 -7.04
CA ALA A 215 -20.49 8.97 -8.48
C ALA A 215 -21.75 8.34 -9.10
N ARG A 216 -22.26 8.93 -10.18
CA ARG A 216 -23.42 8.41 -10.93
C ARG A 216 -23.02 7.39 -11.98
N PHE A 217 -21.76 7.43 -12.42
CA PHE A 217 -21.19 6.59 -13.46
C PHE A 217 -19.78 6.14 -13.07
N ASN A 218 -19.29 5.10 -13.73
CA ASN A 218 -17.86 4.77 -13.69
C ASN A 218 -17.09 5.93 -14.31
N ILE A 219 -16.21 6.56 -13.53
CA ILE A 219 -15.41 7.69 -14.02
C ILE A 219 -14.21 7.14 -14.79
N SER A 220 -14.09 7.57 -16.04
CA SER A 220 -12.96 7.18 -16.91
C SER A 220 -11.64 7.63 -16.29
N LYS A 221 -10.61 6.82 -16.50
CA LYS A 221 -9.24 7.13 -16.14
C LYS A 221 -8.78 8.43 -16.84
N GLY A 222 -8.09 9.29 -16.09
CA GLY A 222 -7.59 10.56 -16.63
C GLY A 222 -8.67 11.63 -16.78
N THR A 223 -9.93 11.33 -16.46
CA THR A 223 -10.97 12.35 -16.31
C THR A 223 -10.50 13.34 -15.26
N ARG A 224 -10.30 14.58 -15.71
CA ARG A 224 -9.78 15.66 -14.89
C ARG A 224 -10.88 16.12 -13.95
N ILE A 225 -10.93 15.51 -12.76
CA ILE A 225 -11.89 15.90 -11.72
C ILE A 225 -11.37 17.15 -10.97
N ILE A 226 -10.04 17.29 -10.77
CA ILE A 226 -9.44 18.05 -9.65
C ILE A 226 -7.97 18.51 -9.92
N PHE A 227 -7.55 19.70 -9.44
CA PHE A 227 -6.16 20.22 -9.32
C PHE A 227 -5.79 20.58 -7.84
N VAL A 228 -4.53 20.91 -7.49
CA VAL A 228 -3.84 20.60 -6.19
C VAL A 228 -3.84 21.67 -5.06
N CYS A 229 -4.27 21.30 -3.83
CA CYS A 229 -3.79 21.76 -2.49
C CYS A 229 -4.47 20.97 -1.32
N GLN A 230 -3.84 19.89 -0.85
CA GLN A 230 -4.37 18.84 0.05
C GLN A 230 -5.56 19.24 0.95
N MET A 231 -6.78 18.95 0.51
CA MET A 231 -8.01 19.12 1.31
C MET A 231 -8.62 17.78 1.72
N LEU A 232 -8.26 16.73 0.99
CA LEU A 232 -8.82 15.39 1.15
C LEU A 232 -7.75 14.33 1.36
N THR A 233 -8.17 13.21 1.92
CA THR A 233 -7.43 11.95 2.00
C THR A 233 -8.25 10.83 1.38
N ILE A 234 -7.60 9.93 0.64
CA ILE A 234 -8.24 8.76 0.01
C ILE A 234 -7.74 7.52 0.72
N ASN A 235 -8.67 6.67 1.15
CA ASN A 235 -8.37 5.42 1.83
C ASN A 235 -9.22 4.29 1.24
N TRP A 236 -8.68 3.07 1.15
CA TRP A 236 -9.48 1.90 0.80
C TRP A 236 -10.17 1.34 2.06
N ASN A 237 -11.51 1.32 2.09
CA ASN A 237 -12.26 0.62 3.12
C ASN A 237 -12.48 -0.83 2.68
N SER A 238 -11.73 -1.76 3.28
CA SER A 238 -11.83 -3.18 2.95
C SER A 238 -13.10 -3.87 3.44
N ALA A 239 -13.80 -3.32 4.44
CA ALA A 239 -15.07 -3.86 4.90
C ALA A 239 -16.22 -3.54 3.91
N GLU A 240 -16.16 -2.36 3.30
CA GLU A 240 -17.19 -1.87 2.37
C GLU A 240 -16.78 -2.01 0.89
N GLU A 241 -15.57 -2.53 0.63
CA GLU A 241 -14.98 -2.75 -0.70
C GLU A 241 -15.01 -1.51 -1.62
N HIS A 242 -14.76 -0.33 -1.07
CA HIS A 242 -14.70 0.91 -1.84
C HIS A 242 -13.67 1.92 -1.30
N GLU A 243 -13.32 2.90 -2.13
CA GLU A 243 -12.51 4.05 -1.69
C GLU A 243 -13.38 5.03 -0.90
N THR A 244 -12.86 5.50 0.22
CA THR A 244 -13.43 6.54 1.07
C THR A 244 -12.58 7.79 0.97
N ILE A 245 -13.23 8.94 0.81
CA ILE A 245 -12.55 10.23 0.74
C ILE A 245 -13.02 11.12 1.88
N HIS A 246 -12.06 11.55 2.70
CA HIS A 246 -12.31 12.37 3.88
C HIS A 246 -11.71 13.75 3.74
N ALA A 247 -12.53 14.78 3.98
CA ALA A 247 -12.04 16.13 4.15
C ALA A 247 -11.28 16.23 5.49
N ILE A 248 -10.01 16.64 5.41
CA ILE A 248 -9.14 16.79 6.59
C ILE A 248 -9.14 18.21 7.16
N ARG A 249 -9.88 19.12 6.52
CA ARG A 249 -10.15 20.49 6.95
C ARG A 249 -11.49 20.96 6.43
N SER A 250 -12.00 22.05 6.98
CA SER A 250 -13.19 22.72 6.45
C SER A 250 -12.96 23.17 4.99
N ILE A 251 -13.98 23.00 4.15
CA ILE A 251 -13.95 23.38 2.74
C ILE A 251 -15.08 24.39 2.50
N GLU A 252 -14.74 25.59 2.04
CA GLU A 252 -15.75 26.61 1.75
C GLU A 252 -16.54 26.27 0.47
N ARG A 253 -17.75 26.80 0.37
CA ARG A 253 -18.60 26.57 -0.80
C ARG A 253 -17.95 27.17 -2.05
N GLY A 254 -17.85 26.37 -3.10
CA GLY A 254 -17.24 26.80 -4.37
C GLY A 254 -15.71 26.68 -4.39
N THR A 255 -15.08 26.25 -3.29
CA THR A 255 -13.67 25.88 -3.26
C THR A 255 -13.46 24.59 -4.04
N GLU A 256 -12.42 24.59 -4.88
CA GLU A 256 -11.98 23.40 -5.58
C GLU A 256 -11.49 22.35 -4.56
N ILE A 257 -12.03 21.15 -4.68
CA ILE A 257 -11.71 20.02 -3.82
C ILE A 257 -10.44 19.35 -4.35
N THR A 258 -9.46 19.04 -3.50
CA THR A 258 -8.15 18.57 -3.98
C THR A 258 -7.53 17.41 -3.18
N ILE A 259 -6.77 16.56 -3.88
CA ILE A 259 -5.94 15.46 -3.33
C ILE A 259 -4.49 15.64 -3.77
N SER A 260 -3.54 15.11 -2.99
CA SER A 260 -2.13 15.05 -3.41
C SER A 260 -1.87 13.78 -4.23
N TYR A 261 -1.10 13.95 -5.30
CA TYR A 261 -0.56 12.85 -6.12
C TYR A 261 0.95 12.65 -5.88
N ASP A 262 1.55 13.48 -5.02
CA ASP A 262 2.98 13.44 -4.70
C ASP A 262 3.26 12.60 -3.45
N HIS A 263 4.51 12.19 -3.31
CA HIS A 263 4.98 11.29 -2.25
C HIS A 263 5.62 12.04 -1.08
N GLY A 264 5.40 13.35 -1.01
CA GLY A 264 6.24 14.23 -0.24
C GLY A 264 7.59 14.47 -0.92
N GLY A 265 8.60 14.78 -0.11
CA GLY A 265 9.91 15.21 -0.58
C GLY A 265 9.95 16.67 -1.01
N THR A 266 11.12 17.12 -1.45
CA THR A 266 11.44 18.50 -1.84
C THR A 266 10.63 18.97 -3.04
N SER A 267 10.59 20.29 -3.25
CA SER A 267 9.90 20.92 -4.36
C SER A 267 10.39 20.40 -5.71
N SER A 268 11.69 20.17 -5.88
CA SER A 268 12.29 19.62 -7.10
C SER A 268 11.85 18.17 -7.35
N GLU A 269 11.86 17.33 -6.32
CA GLU A 269 11.39 15.94 -6.39
C GLU A 269 9.90 15.89 -6.77
N ARG A 270 9.05 16.67 -6.09
CA ARG A 270 7.62 16.75 -6.39
C ARG A 270 7.37 17.24 -7.81
N GLN A 271 8.08 18.28 -8.26
CA GLN A 271 7.93 18.81 -9.62
C GLN A 271 8.35 17.78 -10.68
N ALA A 272 9.49 17.13 -10.49
CA ALA A 272 9.97 16.09 -11.40
C ALA A 272 8.97 14.94 -11.48
N LEU A 273 8.48 14.49 -10.32
CA LEU A 273 7.49 13.43 -10.21
C LEU A 273 6.20 13.74 -10.99
N LEU A 274 5.64 14.92 -10.74
CA LEU A 274 4.38 15.34 -11.35
C LEU A 274 4.56 15.55 -12.85
N LYS A 275 5.72 16.05 -13.27
CA LYS A 275 6.03 16.25 -14.68
C LYS A 275 6.20 14.93 -15.41
N GLU A 276 6.93 13.98 -14.83
CA GLU A 276 7.22 12.67 -15.43
C GLU A 276 5.97 11.77 -15.45
N SER A 277 5.23 11.74 -14.35
CA SER A 277 4.12 10.79 -14.18
C SER A 277 2.78 11.31 -14.72
N PHE A 278 2.60 12.63 -14.72
CA PHE A 278 1.30 13.26 -15.04
C PHE A 278 1.41 14.40 -16.07
N GLY A 279 2.61 14.74 -16.55
CA GLY A 279 2.81 15.71 -17.62
C GLY A 279 2.73 17.19 -17.23
N PHE A 280 2.44 17.52 -15.96
CA PHE A 280 2.24 18.90 -15.51
C PHE A 280 3.26 19.38 -14.48
N SER A 281 3.45 20.69 -14.40
CA SER A 281 4.25 21.34 -13.36
C SER A 281 3.32 21.93 -12.31
N CYS A 282 3.59 21.66 -11.04
CA CYS A 282 2.71 22.07 -9.95
C CYS A 282 2.85 23.57 -9.66
N THR A 283 1.72 24.25 -9.50
CA THR A 283 1.65 25.68 -9.19
C THR A 283 0.94 25.94 -7.86
N CYS A 284 0.88 24.94 -6.96
CA CYS A 284 0.27 25.11 -5.66
C CYS A 284 1.04 26.13 -4.79
N SER A 285 0.41 26.61 -3.72
CA SER A 285 0.99 27.57 -2.79
C SER A 285 2.32 27.10 -2.21
N GLY A 286 2.52 25.79 -2.01
CA GLY A 286 3.78 25.22 -1.53
C GLY A 286 4.89 25.18 -2.57
N CYS A 287 4.58 25.02 -3.85
CA CYS A 287 5.57 24.99 -4.94
C CYS A 287 5.88 26.38 -5.50
N THR A 288 5.06 27.38 -5.19
CA THR A 288 5.20 28.77 -5.66
C THR A 288 5.70 29.71 -4.56
N LEU A 289 6.18 29.17 -3.44
CA LEU A 289 6.79 29.94 -2.36
C LEU A 289 8.01 30.75 -2.86
N PRO A 290 8.31 31.91 -2.25
CA PRO A 290 9.56 32.62 -2.50
C PRO A 290 10.78 31.72 -2.22
N PRO A 291 11.93 31.91 -2.92
CA PRO A 291 13.06 30.98 -2.85
C PRO A 291 13.54 30.63 -1.43
N SER A 292 13.58 31.61 -0.51
CA SER A 292 13.99 31.38 0.88
C SER A 292 12.98 30.51 1.66
N SER A 293 11.68 30.78 1.50
CA SER A 293 10.60 30.01 2.11
C SER A 293 10.49 28.61 1.51
N LEU A 294 10.71 28.47 0.20
CA LEU A 294 10.74 27.20 -0.50
C LEU A 294 11.90 26.33 0.00
N GLN A 295 13.11 26.90 0.11
CA GLN A 295 14.27 26.19 0.66
C GLN A 295 14.03 25.75 2.10
N ALA A 296 13.38 26.58 2.93
CA ALA A 296 13.05 26.20 4.30
C ALA A 296 12.04 25.03 4.35
N SER A 297 11.05 25.02 3.46
CA SER A 297 10.12 23.88 3.31
C SER A 297 10.85 22.63 2.84
N ASP A 298 11.73 22.74 1.85
CA ASP A 298 12.52 21.61 1.35
C ASP A 298 13.41 21.01 2.44
N ASN A 299 14.05 21.86 3.25
CA ASN A 299 14.84 21.39 4.41
C ASN A 299 13.98 20.62 5.42
N ARG A 300 12.77 21.12 5.75
CA ARG A 300 11.85 20.42 6.66
C ARG A 300 11.39 19.08 6.06
N ARG A 301 11.12 19.03 4.76
CA ARG A 301 10.67 17.79 4.09
C ARG A 301 11.78 16.75 4.00
N THR A 302 13.03 17.16 3.76
CA THR A 302 14.19 16.27 3.89
C THR A 302 14.34 15.77 5.33
N GLN A 303 14.15 16.65 6.32
CA GLN A 303 14.18 16.23 7.73
C GLN A 303 13.07 15.23 8.06
N ILE A 304 11.85 15.42 7.52
CA ILE A 304 10.73 14.46 7.65
C ILE A 304 11.13 13.10 7.09
N GLN A 305 11.70 13.04 5.88
CA GLN A 305 12.13 11.78 5.26
C GLN A 305 13.19 11.07 6.09
N ASN A 306 14.22 11.79 6.55
CA ASN A 306 15.30 11.22 7.35
C ASN A 306 14.81 10.68 8.69
N LEU A 307 13.89 11.40 9.36
CA LEU A 307 13.29 10.95 10.61
C LEU A 307 12.40 9.74 10.39
N ASP A 308 11.57 9.74 9.33
CA ASP A 308 10.69 8.61 9.00
C ASP A 308 11.48 7.33 8.72
N GLU A 309 12.59 7.44 7.97
CA GLU A 309 13.50 6.32 7.71
C GLU A 309 14.18 5.81 9.00
N ALA A 310 14.67 6.72 9.84
CA ALA A 310 15.31 6.38 11.11
C ALA A 310 14.36 5.75 12.15
N ILE A 311 13.08 6.12 12.13
CA ILE A 311 12.02 5.53 12.96
C ILE A 311 11.66 4.13 12.42
N GLY A 312 11.60 3.97 11.10
CA GLY A 312 11.27 2.71 10.43
C GLY A 312 12.37 1.64 10.44
N ASP A 313 13.59 1.96 10.91
CA ASP A 313 14.69 1.02 11.02
C ASP A 313 14.49 0.03 12.20
N PRO A 314 14.29 -1.28 11.93
CA PRO A 314 14.03 -2.28 12.96
C PRO A 314 15.25 -2.54 13.83
N PHE A 315 16.47 -2.37 13.30
CA PHE A 315 17.69 -2.51 14.08
C PHE A 315 17.79 -1.39 15.11
N ARG A 316 17.48 -0.16 14.71
CA ARG A 316 17.45 0.99 15.61
C ARG A 316 16.33 0.89 16.63
N MET A 317 15.11 0.49 16.23
CA MET A 317 14.01 0.22 17.16
C MET A 317 14.43 -0.82 18.22
N MET A 318 15.13 -1.88 17.84
CA MET A 318 15.58 -2.91 18.78
C MET A 318 16.71 -2.43 19.71
N SER A 319 17.70 -1.73 19.16
CA SER A 319 18.95 -1.39 19.86
C SER A 319 18.89 -0.07 20.63
N ASN A 320 18.22 0.94 20.08
CA ASN A 320 18.17 2.32 20.60
C ASN A 320 16.71 2.85 20.66
N PRO A 321 15.78 2.16 21.33
CA PRO A 321 14.35 2.52 21.28
C PRO A 321 14.03 3.89 21.88
N GLN A 322 14.82 4.38 22.85
CA GLN A 322 14.67 5.74 23.38
C GLN A 322 14.95 6.80 22.29
N GLU A 323 15.97 6.59 21.46
CA GLU A 323 16.30 7.50 20.38
C GLU A 323 15.26 7.43 19.26
N SER A 324 14.69 6.25 18.98
CA SER A 324 13.54 6.12 18.07
C SER A 324 12.32 6.90 18.54
N LEU A 325 12.00 6.87 19.85
CA LEU A 325 10.92 7.70 20.40
C LEU A 325 11.25 9.19 20.36
N ARG A 326 12.52 9.58 20.59
CA ARG A 326 12.97 10.97 20.46
C ARG A 326 12.77 11.48 19.03
N ASP A 327 13.08 10.67 18.04
CA ASP A 327 12.83 11.02 16.64
C ASP A 327 11.35 11.12 16.33
N CYS A 328 10.50 10.29 16.97
CA CYS A 328 9.05 10.44 16.84
C CYS A 328 8.56 11.83 17.31
N TYR A 329 9.12 12.35 18.42
CA TYR A 329 8.81 13.71 18.87
C TYR A 329 9.28 14.78 17.89
N SER A 330 10.52 14.65 17.42
CA SER A 330 11.06 15.56 16.41
C SER A 330 10.20 15.56 15.15
N LEU A 331 9.74 14.38 14.70
CA LEU A 331 8.94 14.26 13.49
C LEU A 331 7.58 14.95 13.63
N ILE A 332 6.87 14.78 14.76
CA ILE A 332 5.63 15.52 15.03
C ILE A 332 5.83 17.03 14.89
N GLN A 333 6.92 17.58 15.44
CA GLN A 333 7.18 19.01 15.40
C GLN A 333 7.43 19.52 13.98
N VAL A 334 8.19 18.76 13.18
CA VAL A 334 8.48 19.16 11.79
C VAL A 334 7.24 19.00 10.90
N LEU A 335 6.42 17.96 11.13
CA LEU A 335 5.14 17.79 10.44
C LEU A 335 4.18 18.94 10.70
N ASP A 336 4.07 19.38 11.96
CA ASP A 336 3.22 20.51 12.34
C ASP A 336 3.66 21.81 11.66
N GLN A 337 4.97 22.10 11.66
CA GLN A 337 5.54 23.26 10.99
C GLN A 337 5.38 23.25 9.47
N GLU A 338 5.41 22.08 8.84
CA GLU A 338 5.37 21.96 7.38
C GLU A 338 3.95 21.93 6.82
N PHE A 339 3.00 21.35 7.56
CA PHE A 339 1.65 21.09 7.05
C PHE A 339 0.55 21.83 7.81
N ASP A 340 0.87 22.63 8.83
CA ASP A 340 -0.09 23.48 9.56
C ASP A 340 -1.36 22.70 9.97
N GLY A 341 -1.15 21.58 10.69
CA GLY A 341 -2.22 20.69 11.13
C GLY A 341 -2.82 19.76 10.05
N CYS A 342 -2.43 19.89 8.77
CA CYS A 342 -2.97 19.07 7.67
C CYS A 342 -2.21 17.74 7.45
N ALA A 343 -1.35 17.32 8.38
CA ALA A 343 -0.55 16.09 8.29
C ALA A 343 -1.24 14.84 8.89
N GLY A 344 -2.58 14.81 8.99
CA GLY A 344 -3.32 13.79 9.76
C GLY A 344 -2.92 12.34 9.47
N ALA A 345 -2.73 11.97 8.20
CA ALA A 345 -2.33 10.61 7.83
C ALA A 345 -0.87 10.26 8.23
N LEU A 346 0.05 11.23 8.11
CA LEU A 346 1.44 11.06 8.54
C LEU A 346 1.51 10.97 10.07
N ILE A 347 0.72 11.79 10.76
CA ILE A 347 0.58 11.78 12.22
C ILE A 347 0.00 10.44 12.70
N ALA A 348 -1.01 9.90 12.02
CA ALA A 348 -1.60 8.60 12.33
C ALA A 348 -0.57 7.46 12.23
N ARG A 349 0.25 7.46 11.18
CA ARG A 349 1.34 6.49 11.01
C ARG A 349 2.40 6.63 12.10
N LEU A 350 2.85 7.86 12.34
CA LEU A 350 3.87 8.15 13.35
C LEU A 350 3.46 7.69 14.76
N TYR A 351 2.22 7.97 15.17
CA TYR A 351 1.74 7.47 16.46
C TYR A 351 1.63 5.94 16.50
N TYR A 352 1.37 5.29 15.37
CA TYR A 352 1.42 3.84 15.28
C TYR A 352 2.85 3.29 15.43
N ASP A 353 3.85 3.94 14.82
CA ASP A 353 5.26 3.57 14.99
C ASP A 353 5.71 3.74 16.45
N ALA A 354 5.34 4.84 17.10
CA ALA A 354 5.59 5.06 18.53
C ALA A 354 4.91 4.00 19.43
N PHE A 355 3.70 3.57 19.06
CA PHE A 355 3.02 2.43 19.70
C PHE A 355 3.86 1.15 19.54
N GLN A 356 4.33 0.82 18.33
CA GLN A 356 5.09 -0.40 18.06
C GLN A 356 6.42 -0.42 18.84
N ILE A 357 7.14 0.71 18.87
CA ILE A 357 8.36 0.85 19.68
C ILE A 357 8.07 0.56 21.15
N SER A 358 7.02 1.17 21.71
CA SER A 358 6.67 1.03 23.12
C SER A 358 6.26 -0.40 23.49
N ILE A 359 5.37 -1.02 22.68
CA ILE A 359 4.82 -2.34 22.98
C ILE A 359 5.86 -3.46 22.79
N ALA A 360 6.83 -3.28 21.87
CA ALA A 360 7.95 -4.19 21.67
C ALA A 360 8.90 -4.29 22.87
N HIS A 361 8.88 -3.28 23.74
CA HIS A 361 9.67 -3.22 24.98
C HIS A 361 8.82 -3.41 26.27
N GLY A 362 7.54 -3.78 26.11
CA GLY A 362 6.62 -4.10 27.20
C GLY A 362 5.95 -2.89 27.86
N ASP A 363 6.06 -1.69 27.29
CA ASP A 363 5.46 -0.47 27.84
C ASP A 363 4.02 -0.30 27.37
N GLN A 364 3.08 -0.98 28.04
CA GLN A 364 1.67 -0.90 27.69
C GLN A 364 1.07 0.47 28.01
N ALA A 365 1.62 1.20 28.97
CA ALA A 365 1.13 2.52 29.36
C ALA A 365 1.32 3.51 28.20
N ARG A 366 2.56 3.71 27.74
CA ARG A 366 2.83 4.59 26.58
C ARG A 366 2.21 4.05 25.29
N ALA A 367 2.26 2.73 25.07
CA ALA A 367 1.63 2.13 23.89
C ALA A 367 0.13 2.48 23.82
N SER A 368 -0.63 2.36 24.92
CA SER A 368 -2.06 2.69 24.90
C SER A 368 -2.35 4.14 24.49
N ILE A 369 -1.54 5.09 24.95
CA ILE A 369 -1.69 6.51 24.61
C ILE A 369 -1.35 6.75 23.13
N PHE A 370 -0.26 6.16 22.64
CA PHE A 370 0.12 6.29 21.24
C PHE A 370 -0.92 5.66 20.31
N ALA A 371 -1.47 4.51 20.65
CA ALA A 371 -2.57 3.91 19.90
C ALA A 371 -3.84 4.78 19.94
N GLU A 372 -4.18 5.41 21.08
CA GLU A 372 -5.31 6.34 21.16
C GLU A 372 -5.11 7.55 20.25
N ARG A 373 -3.90 8.12 20.22
CA ARG A 373 -3.56 9.26 19.35
C ARG A 373 -3.56 8.87 17.88
N ALA A 374 -3.03 7.69 17.54
CA ALA A 374 -3.11 7.13 16.20
C ALA A 374 -4.57 6.95 15.77
N TYR A 375 -5.42 6.40 16.64
CA TYR A 375 -6.85 6.26 16.39
C TYR A 375 -7.50 7.62 16.10
N LYS A 376 -7.31 8.63 16.96
CA LYS A 376 -7.87 9.98 16.76
C LYS A 376 -7.45 10.59 15.41
N ALA A 377 -6.18 10.43 15.03
CA ALA A 377 -5.69 10.90 13.74
C ALA A 377 -6.30 10.12 12.55
N ARG A 378 -6.46 8.78 12.67
CA ARG A 378 -7.11 7.96 11.63
C ARG A 378 -8.59 8.27 11.46
N VAL A 379 -9.33 8.59 12.52
CA VAL A 379 -10.72 9.01 12.41
C VAL A 379 -10.87 10.21 11.45
N ILE A 380 -9.91 11.14 11.46
CA ILE A 380 -9.93 12.31 10.59
C ILE A 380 -9.69 11.93 9.12
N CYS A 381 -8.79 10.99 8.85
CA CYS A 381 -8.35 10.68 7.48
C CYS A 381 -9.04 9.46 6.84
N GLU A 382 -9.61 8.56 7.64
CA GLU A 382 -10.15 7.28 7.18
C GLU A 382 -11.58 7.04 7.70
N GLY A 383 -12.07 7.87 8.61
CA GLY A 383 -13.37 7.69 9.24
C GLY A 383 -13.40 6.64 10.34
N GLU A 384 -14.43 6.72 11.18
CA GLU A 384 -14.69 5.81 12.30
C GLU A 384 -15.01 4.37 11.84
N ASP A 385 -15.47 4.22 10.60
CA ASP A 385 -15.87 2.97 9.97
C ASP A 385 -14.72 2.24 9.25
N SER A 386 -13.52 2.84 9.18
CA SER A 386 -12.34 2.16 8.64
C SER A 386 -11.95 0.96 9.52
N PRO A 387 -11.73 -0.24 8.93
CA PRO A 387 -11.24 -1.40 9.65
C PRO A 387 -9.93 -1.13 10.40
N GLU A 388 -9.04 -0.34 9.82
CA GLU A 388 -7.77 0.05 10.45
C GLU A 388 -7.98 1.01 11.63
N THR A 389 -8.91 1.96 11.50
CA THR A 389 -9.32 2.84 12.61
C THR A 389 -9.86 2.02 13.78
N LEU A 390 -10.73 1.05 13.52
CA LEU A 390 -11.28 0.15 14.54
C LEU A 390 -10.19 -0.76 15.16
N ARG A 391 -9.26 -1.26 14.35
CA ARG A 391 -8.13 -2.08 14.83
C ARG A 391 -7.25 -1.28 15.80
N VAL A 392 -6.87 -0.06 15.44
CA VAL A 392 -6.04 0.81 16.28
C VAL A 392 -6.78 1.24 17.56
N LYS A 393 -8.10 1.49 17.48
CA LYS A 393 -8.96 1.70 18.66
C LYS A 393 -8.91 0.52 19.63
N SER A 394 -8.95 -0.71 19.12
CA SER A 394 -8.81 -1.93 19.93
C SER A 394 -7.44 -2.02 20.62
N LEU A 395 -6.37 -1.64 19.92
CA LEU A 395 -5.01 -1.61 20.47
C LEU A 395 -4.83 -0.59 21.58
N ALA A 396 -5.53 0.55 21.54
CA ALA A 396 -5.54 1.51 22.65
C ALA A 396 -6.11 0.89 23.94
N LEU A 397 -7.15 0.05 23.81
CA LEU A 397 -7.77 -0.62 24.95
C LEU A 397 -6.94 -1.82 25.46
N LYS A 398 -6.36 -2.60 24.54
CA LYS A 398 -5.60 -3.82 24.87
C LYS A 398 -4.30 -3.91 24.06
N PRO A 399 -3.26 -3.13 24.38
CA PRO A 399 -2.00 -3.10 23.63
C PRO A 399 -1.32 -4.46 23.48
N ALA A 400 -1.40 -5.31 24.51
CA ALA A 400 -0.72 -6.60 24.57
C ALA A 400 -1.24 -7.66 23.59
N VAL A 401 -2.35 -7.43 22.88
CA VAL A 401 -2.82 -8.34 21.81
C VAL A 401 -2.01 -8.19 20.53
N HIS A 402 -1.20 -7.14 20.42
CA HIS A 402 -0.35 -6.91 19.26
C HIS A 402 0.79 -7.94 19.19
N SER A 403 1.10 -8.42 17.98
CA SER A 403 2.07 -9.49 17.76
C SER A 403 3.49 -9.14 18.22
N SER A 404 3.85 -7.86 18.26
CA SER A 404 5.15 -7.40 18.73
C SER A 404 5.25 -7.24 20.25
N PHE A 405 4.23 -7.58 21.04
CA PHE A 405 4.27 -7.40 22.49
C PHE A 405 5.47 -8.10 23.12
N GLU A 406 6.34 -7.32 23.79
CA GLU A 406 7.59 -7.78 24.41
C GLU A 406 8.57 -8.48 23.45
N ALA A 407 8.46 -8.26 22.13
CA ALA A 407 9.25 -8.96 21.12
C ALA A 407 10.77 -8.71 21.23
N TYR A 408 11.19 -7.56 21.77
CA TYR A 408 12.61 -7.22 21.90
C TYR A 408 13.09 -7.16 23.35
N SER A 409 12.30 -6.60 24.25
CA SER A 409 12.69 -6.56 25.66
C SER A 409 11.50 -6.36 26.61
N ARG A 410 11.78 -6.49 27.90
CA ARG A 410 10.86 -6.14 29.00
C ARG A 410 11.38 -4.97 29.84
N LYS A 411 12.38 -4.23 29.34
CA LYS A 411 13.07 -3.18 30.12
C LYS A 411 12.16 -2.01 30.49
N TRP A 412 11.10 -1.78 29.71
CA TRP A 412 10.13 -0.71 29.95
C TRP A 412 8.79 -1.24 30.47
N LYS A 413 8.78 -2.44 31.04
CA LYS A 413 7.55 -3.11 31.44
C LYS A 413 6.70 -2.23 32.36
N ARG A 414 5.55 -1.80 31.84
CA ARG A 414 4.53 -1.02 32.55
C ARG A 414 3.17 -1.51 32.11
N THR A 415 2.24 -1.60 33.06
CA THR A 415 0.85 -1.97 32.76
C THR A 415 0.08 -0.76 32.24
N ARG A 416 -0.96 -0.98 31.43
CA ARG A 416 -1.83 0.10 30.94
C ARG A 416 -2.39 0.96 32.08
N ASP A 417 -2.75 0.35 33.20
CA ASP A 417 -3.35 1.06 34.34
C ASP A 417 -2.35 1.98 35.07
N SER A 418 -1.07 1.96 34.68
CA SER A 418 -0.02 2.85 35.17
C SER A 418 0.04 4.19 34.43
N VAL A 419 -0.88 4.46 33.49
CA VAL A 419 -0.99 5.78 32.84
C VAL A 419 -1.35 6.84 33.88
N PRO A 420 -0.50 7.87 34.08
CA PRO A 420 -0.76 8.90 35.09
C PRO A 420 -2.03 9.69 34.79
N LYS A 421 -2.87 9.91 35.81
CA LYS A 421 -4.04 10.77 35.71
C LYS A 421 -3.60 12.23 35.86
N GLY A 422 -3.82 13.05 34.83
CA GLY A 422 -3.63 14.51 34.91
C GLY A 422 -2.24 15.05 34.56
N LEU A 423 -1.31 14.23 34.08
CA LEU A 423 -0.11 14.74 33.41
C LEU A 423 -0.50 15.27 32.03
N ASP A 424 0.04 16.42 31.64
CA ASP A 424 -0.04 16.86 30.25
C ASP A 424 0.54 15.73 29.40
N THR A 425 -0.33 15.15 28.57
CA THR A 425 0.00 13.94 27.79
C THR A 425 1.21 14.16 26.89
N VAL A 426 1.65 15.41 26.64
CA VAL A 426 2.87 15.74 25.92
C VAL A 426 4.15 15.40 26.71
N GLU A 427 4.15 15.51 28.04
CA GLU A 427 5.33 15.22 28.88
C GLU A 427 5.51 13.73 29.17
N PHE A 428 4.43 12.97 29.33
CA PHE A 428 4.48 11.52 29.59
C PHE A 428 5.01 10.70 28.38
N ASN A 429 5.06 11.36 27.23
CA ASN A 429 5.46 10.76 25.98
C ASN A 429 6.99 10.81 25.80
N LYS A 430 7.66 11.87 26.26
CA LYS A 430 9.13 11.98 26.23
C LYS A 430 9.79 10.86 27.03
#